data_AF-A0A831WS50-F1
#
_entry.id   AF-A0A831WS50-F1
#
_cell.length_a   1.000
_cell.length_b   1.000
_cell.length_c   1.000
_cell.angle_alpha   90.00
_cell.angle_beta   90.00
_cell.angle_gamma   90.00
#
_symmetry.space_group_name_H-M   'P 1'
#
loop_
_entity.id
_entity.type
_entity.pdbx_description
1 polymer ?
#
loop_
_entity_poly.entity_id
_entity_poly.type
_entity_poly.pdbx_seq_one_letter_code
_entity_poly.pdbx_strand_id
1 'polypeptide(L)'
;MRGKFFIILSFIILFFISFPSLGRSEKIALQKCFISPFSTNVKHLSLPVGFFAIIIDDLNNVARINVVSLDEIFNTIKRSNKRVTSYGLYLMDIIEIAEKLKANAILIPKFYEKRGWVDIQVKLFDLSTKKVSMIQEIQGSLSQISSLGFKFILTIGTMLNHPISPSIKNNIIKSFPLNLQTMELFSKGVNFYTSGDYIEASAMFYKVTKREPQFLLGVKFFQKAVRLAENRYRNNDKKIGELYQKIGKQEKAIEKFRSV
;
A
#
# COMPACT_ATOMS: atom_id res chain seq x y z
N MET A 1 -52.98 15.35 -25.09
CA MET A 1 -51.61 15.26 -24.52
C MET A 1 -51.54 14.77 -23.05
N ARG A 2 -52.64 14.40 -22.38
CA ARG A 2 -52.61 13.95 -20.97
C ARG A 2 -52.26 12.45 -20.77
N GLY A 3 -52.45 11.60 -21.79
CA GLY A 3 -52.20 10.15 -21.67
C GLY A 3 -50.72 9.72 -21.70
N LYS A 4 -49.84 10.48 -22.37
CA LYS A 4 -48.41 10.14 -22.48
C LYS A 4 -47.62 10.42 -21.20
N PHE A 5 -48.12 11.31 -20.34
CA PHE A 5 -47.46 11.67 -19.08
C PHE A 5 -47.61 10.56 -18.01
N PHE A 6 -48.73 9.84 -18.03
CA PHE A 6 -49.02 8.77 -17.06
C PHE A 6 -48.16 7.51 -17.27
N ILE A 7 -47.82 7.21 -18.52
CA ILE A 7 -46.99 6.04 -18.87
C ILE A 7 -45.54 6.27 -18.46
N ILE A 8 -45.02 7.49 -18.66
CA ILE A 8 -43.64 7.85 -18.26
C ILE A 8 -43.51 7.83 -16.73
N LEU A 9 -44.51 8.32 -16.00
CA LEU A 9 -44.49 8.33 -14.54
C LEU A 9 -44.58 6.90 -13.95
N SER A 10 -45.38 6.01 -14.54
CA SER A 10 -45.45 4.60 -14.12
C SER A 10 -44.13 3.86 -14.37
N PHE A 11 -43.44 4.15 -15.49
CA PHE A 11 -42.13 3.57 -15.76
C PHE A 11 -41.06 4.00 -14.76
N ILE A 12 -41.07 5.27 -14.33
CA ILE A 12 -40.11 5.78 -13.32
C ILE A 12 -40.36 5.09 -11.97
N ILE A 13 -41.62 4.93 -11.54
CA ILE A 13 -41.96 4.29 -10.26
C ILE A 13 -41.59 2.80 -10.27
N LEU A 14 -41.86 2.07 -11.36
CA LEU A 14 -41.46 0.66 -11.51
C LEU A 14 -39.95 0.47 -11.57
N PHE A 15 -39.20 1.43 -12.12
CA PHE A 15 -37.73 1.38 -12.13
C PHE A 15 -37.15 1.47 -10.71
N PHE A 16 -37.77 2.25 -9.81
CA PHE A 16 -37.31 2.37 -8.42
C PHE A 16 -37.70 1.17 -7.53
N ILE A 17 -38.79 0.46 -7.85
CA ILE A 17 -39.22 -0.72 -7.08
C ILE A 17 -38.43 -1.99 -7.48
N SER A 18 -37.83 -1.99 -8.68
CA SER A 18 -37.11 -3.15 -9.23
C SER A 18 -35.60 -3.13 -8.97
N PHE A 19 -35.05 -2.07 -8.37
CA PHE A 19 -33.71 -2.19 -7.79
C PHE A 19 -33.85 -3.04 -6.53
N PRO A 20 -33.22 -4.25 -6.48
CA PRO A 20 -33.10 -4.93 -5.21
C PRO A 20 -32.49 -3.91 -4.25
N SER A 21 -33.22 -3.62 -3.17
CA SER A 21 -32.74 -2.78 -2.08
C SER A 21 -31.27 -3.15 -1.88
N LEU A 22 -30.35 -2.20 -2.12
CA LEU A 22 -28.93 -2.40 -1.84
C LEU A 22 -28.89 -3.08 -0.48
N GLY A 23 -28.53 -4.36 -0.49
CA GLY A 23 -28.69 -5.24 0.66
C GLY A 23 -28.13 -4.51 1.85
N ARG A 24 -28.92 -4.40 2.91
CA ARG A 24 -28.52 -3.80 4.18
C ARG A 24 -27.18 -4.45 4.51
N SER A 25 -26.08 -3.71 4.28
CA SER A 25 -24.74 -4.26 4.34
C SER A 25 -24.57 -4.79 5.75
N GLU A 26 -24.57 -6.12 5.89
CA GLU A 26 -24.24 -6.74 7.16
C GLU A 26 -22.86 -6.19 7.54
N LYS A 27 -22.82 -5.44 8.65
CA LYS A 27 -21.59 -4.80 9.08
C LYS A 27 -20.57 -5.90 9.31
N ILE A 28 -19.55 -5.97 8.46
CA ILE A 28 -18.40 -6.84 8.67
C ILE A 28 -17.80 -6.47 10.03
N ALA A 29 -17.85 -7.39 10.99
CA ALA A 29 -17.15 -7.24 12.26
C ALA A 29 -15.65 -7.34 11.99
N LEU A 30 -15.04 -6.24 11.55
CA LEU A 30 -13.65 -6.21 11.10
C LEU A 30 -12.73 -6.52 12.28
N GLN A 31 -12.05 -7.66 12.21
CA GLN A 31 -11.03 -8.02 13.21
C GLN A 31 -9.64 -7.76 12.66
N LYS A 32 -9.36 -8.18 11.42
CA LYS A 32 -8.06 -8.00 10.77
C LYS A 32 -8.23 -7.98 9.25
N CYS A 33 -7.77 -6.90 8.60
CA CYS A 33 -7.86 -6.75 7.15
C CYS A 33 -6.51 -7.06 6.48
N PHE A 34 -6.52 -7.86 5.43
CA PHE A 34 -5.38 -8.00 4.52
C PHE A 34 -5.58 -7.07 3.33
N ILE A 35 -4.56 -6.29 2.94
CA ILE A 35 -4.59 -5.56 1.66
C ILE A 35 -3.59 -6.25 0.75
N SER A 36 -4.05 -6.73 -0.41
CA SER A 36 -3.15 -7.37 -1.35
C SER A 36 -2.21 -6.33 -1.97
N PRO A 37 -0.97 -6.72 -2.36
CA PRO A 37 -0.16 -5.89 -3.25
C PRO A 37 -0.96 -5.51 -4.50
N PHE A 38 -0.73 -4.30 -5.02
CA PHE A 38 -1.41 -3.83 -6.22
C PHE A 38 -1.12 -4.77 -7.41
N SER A 39 -2.18 -5.18 -8.11
CA SER A 39 -2.02 -5.60 -9.51
C SER A 39 -1.83 -4.34 -10.35
N THR A 40 -0.84 -4.33 -11.24
CA THR A 40 -0.46 -3.11 -11.95
C THR A 40 -0.52 -3.28 -13.46
N ASN A 41 -0.92 -2.20 -14.14
CA ASN A 41 -0.66 -1.97 -15.55
C ASN A 41 -0.17 -0.52 -15.66
N VAL A 42 1.12 -0.30 -15.34
CA VAL A 42 1.68 1.03 -15.11
C VAL A 42 3.03 1.18 -15.77
N LYS A 43 3.38 2.42 -16.13
CA LYS A 43 4.71 2.78 -16.63
C LYS A 43 5.72 2.81 -15.46
N HIS A 44 5.29 3.27 -14.30
CA HIS A 44 6.14 3.37 -13.11
C HIS A 44 6.02 2.11 -12.23
N LEU A 45 6.65 1.00 -12.66
CA LEU A 45 6.49 -0.33 -12.02
C LEU A 45 6.76 -0.35 -10.51
N SER A 46 7.66 0.49 -10.01
CA SER A 46 7.98 0.53 -8.57
C SER A 46 6.95 1.32 -7.75
N LEU A 47 6.30 2.32 -8.33
CA LEU A 47 5.49 3.30 -7.62
C LEU A 47 4.37 2.68 -6.76
N PRO A 48 3.59 1.69 -7.26
CA PRO A 48 2.54 1.08 -6.46
C PRO A 48 3.05 0.39 -5.19
N VAL A 49 4.30 -0.10 -5.17
CA VAL A 49 4.86 -0.79 -3.99
C VAL A 49 5.20 0.19 -2.87
N GLY A 50 5.78 1.34 -3.19
CA GLY A 50 5.97 2.40 -2.18
C GLY A 50 4.65 2.97 -1.71
N PHE A 51 3.69 3.16 -2.63
CA PHE A 51 2.35 3.65 -2.30
C PHE A 51 1.67 2.70 -1.33
N PHE A 52 1.71 1.40 -1.62
CA PHE A 52 1.23 0.34 -0.74
C PHE A 52 1.86 0.40 0.66
N ALA A 53 3.18 0.56 0.75
CA ALA A 53 3.86 0.61 2.04
C ALA A 53 3.40 1.79 2.92
N ILE A 54 3.18 2.97 2.33
CA ILE A 54 2.65 4.14 3.05
C ILE A 54 1.23 3.87 3.55
N ILE A 55 0.37 3.37 2.65
CA ILE A 55 -1.04 3.05 2.99
C ILE A 55 -1.14 2.07 4.15
N ILE A 56 -0.34 0.99 4.15
CA ILE A 56 -0.32 0.02 5.25
C ILE A 56 0.13 0.65 6.56
N ASP A 57 1.18 1.49 6.53
CA ASP A 57 1.70 2.14 7.73
C ASP A 57 0.70 3.15 8.31
N ASP A 58 0.09 3.99 7.46
CA ASP A 58 -0.89 4.97 7.89
C ASP A 58 -2.18 4.34 8.41
N LEU A 59 -2.69 3.29 7.75
CA LEU A 59 -3.89 2.60 8.23
C LEU A 59 -3.66 2.02 9.64
N ASN A 60 -2.50 1.42 9.89
CA ASN A 60 -2.17 0.83 11.19
C ASN A 60 -1.83 1.88 12.26
N ASN A 61 -0.91 2.81 11.96
CA ASN A 61 -0.29 3.66 12.97
C ASN A 61 -1.02 4.99 13.15
N VAL A 62 -1.72 5.47 12.12
CA VAL A 62 -2.39 6.78 12.13
C VAL A 62 -3.90 6.60 12.26
N ALA A 63 -4.52 5.80 11.39
CA ALA A 63 -5.95 5.53 11.41
C ALA A 63 -6.37 4.45 12.42
N ARG A 64 -5.41 3.71 12.99
CA ARG A 64 -5.64 2.62 13.97
C ARG A 64 -6.58 1.54 13.48
N ILE A 65 -6.57 1.27 12.18
CA ILE A 65 -7.29 0.17 11.55
C ILE A 65 -6.39 -1.06 11.58
N ASN A 66 -6.88 -2.19 12.08
CA ASN A 66 -6.10 -3.42 12.19
C ASN A 66 -5.87 -4.05 10.80
N VAL A 67 -4.78 -3.65 10.15
CA VAL A 67 -4.36 -4.15 8.84
C VAL A 67 -3.11 -4.98 8.99
N VAL A 68 -2.99 -6.09 8.26
CA VAL A 68 -1.77 -6.91 8.27
C VAL A 68 -0.54 -6.03 7.94
N SER A 69 0.51 -6.13 8.75
CA SER A 69 1.74 -5.37 8.55
C SER A 69 2.47 -5.76 7.26
N LEU A 70 3.24 -4.82 6.71
CA LEU A 70 3.98 -5.03 5.46
C LEU A 70 4.95 -6.24 5.55
N ASP A 71 5.66 -6.39 6.66
CA ASP A 71 6.59 -7.52 6.83
C ASP A 71 5.85 -8.85 6.93
N GLU A 72 4.72 -8.91 7.63
CA GLU A 72 3.89 -10.13 7.71
C GLU A 72 3.44 -10.57 6.32
N ILE A 73 2.98 -9.63 5.48
CA ILE A 73 2.55 -9.90 4.10
C ILE A 73 3.69 -10.50 3.29
N PHE A 74 4.85 -9.83 3.23
CA PHE A 74 5.96 -10.30 2.39
C PHE A 74 6.61 -11.57 2.91
N ASN A 75 6.71 -11.75 4.24
CA ASN A 75 7.20 -12.99 4.81
C ASN A 75 6.28 -14.17 4.49
N THR A 76 4.96 -13.96 4.51
CA THR A 76 3.97 -15.00 4.19
C THR A 76 3.99 -15.37 2.71
N ILE A 77 4.10 -14.37 1.83
CA ILE A 77 4.27 -14.57 0.38
C ILE A 77 5.54 -15.39 0.10
N LYS A 78 6.68 -14.96 0.68
CA LYS A 78 7.98 -15.62 0.49
C LYS A 78 7.96 -17.07 0.99
N ARG A 79 7.38 -17.32 2.17
CA ARG A 79 7.24 -18.68 2.74
C ARG A 79 6.31 -19.57 1.94
N SER A 80 5.31 -19.00 1.27
CA SER A 80 4.37 -19.75 0.44
C SER A 80 4.92 -20.07 -0.96
N ASN A 81 6.18 -19.69 -1.24
CA ASN A 81 6.84 -19.84 -2.55
C ASN A 81 6.00 -19.29 -3.71
N LYS A 82 5.13 -18.31 -3.44
CA LYS A 82 4.27 -17.69 -4.45
C LYS A 82 5.08 -16.64 -5.18
N ARG A 83 5.14 -16.75 -6.51
CA ARG A 83 5.76 -15.73 -7.35
C ARG A 83 4.86 -14.50 -7.36
N VAL A 84 5.33 -13.40 -6.78
CA VAL A 84 4.75 -12.08 -7.05
C VAL A 84 5.15 -11.73 -8.48
N THR A 85 4.20 -11.78 -9.40
CA THR A 85 4.45 -11.33 -10.78
C THR A 85 4.37 -9.80 -10.84
N SER A 86 4.86 -9.19 -11.93
CA SER A 86 4.61 -7.78 -12.25
C SER A 86 3.11 -7.41 -12.29
N TYR A 87 2.23 -8.42 -12.45
CA TYR A 87 0.77 -8.28 -12.48
C TYR A 87 0.10 -8.52 -11.12
N GLY A 88 0.89 -8.72 -10.05
CA GLY A 88 0.39 -9.01 -8.70
C GLY A 88 0.26 -10.51 -8.43
N LEU A 89 -0.60 -10.85 -7.48
CA LEU A 89 -0.94 -12.21 -7.06
C LEU A 89 -2.27 -12.65 -7.70
N TYR A 90 -2.42 -13.94 -8.01
CA TYR A 90 -3.72 -14.48 -8.41
C TYR A 90 -4.71 -14.42 -7.25
N LEU A 91 -6.02 -14.29 -7.54
CA LEU A 91 -7.06 -14.21 -6.51
C LEU A 91 -7.00 -15.40 -5.53
N MET A 92 -6.75 -16.61 -6.02
CA MET A 92 -6.63 -17.80 -5.18
C MET A 92 -5.42 -17.70 -4.23
N ASP A 93 -4.29 -17.18 -4.69
CA ASP A 93 -3.11 -16.96 -3.83
C ASP A 93 -3.39 -15.88 -2.78
N ILE A 94 -4.10 -14.81 -3.16
CA ILE A 94 -4.51 -13.74 -2.26
C ILE A 94 -5.38 -14.30 -1.13
N ILE A 95 -6.36 -15.15 -1.46
CA ILE A 95 -7.23 -15.80 -0.46
C ILE A 95 -6.42 -16.71 0.46
N GLU A 96 -5.57 -17.58 -0.08
CA GLU A 96 -4.70 -18.48 0.70
C GLU A 96 -3.79 -17.70 1.67
N ILE A 97 -3.20 -16.61 1.20
CA ILE A 97 -2.36 -15.73 2.02
C ILE A 97 -3.19 -15.06 3.12
N ALA A 98 -4.40 -14.59 2.80
CA ALA A 98 -5.28 -13.96 3.78
C ALA A 98 -5.68 -14.91 4.91
N GLU A 99 -5.99 -16.16 4.57
CA GLU A 99 -6.30 -17.23 5.54
C GLU A 99 -5.09 -17.51 6.45
N LYS A 100 -3.88 -17.64 5.88
CA LYS A 100 -2.62 -17.80 6.65
C LYS A 100 -2.35 -16.64 7.60
N LEU A 101 -2.72 -15.42 7.19
CA LEU A 101 -2.58 -14.19 7.99
C LEU A 101 -3.69 -14.00 9.02
N LYS A 102 -4.69 -14.91 9.05
CA LYS A 102 -5.90 -14.84 9.88
C LYS A 102 -6.68 -13.54 9.66
N ALA A 103 -6.72 -13.06 8.42
CA ALA A 103 -7.57 -11.94 8.04
C ALA A 103 -9.01 -12.41 7.87
N ASN A 104 -9.98 -11.52 8.13
CA ASN A 104 -11.40 -11.79 7.87
C ASN A 104 -11.97 -10.97 6.69
N ALA A 105 -11.19 -10.02 6.18
CA ALA A 105 -11.50 -9.27 4.97
C ALA A 105 -10.24 -9.03 4.14
N ILE A 106 -10.42 -8.90 2.82
CA ILE A 106 -9.37 -8.61 1.86
C ILE A 106 -9.71 -7.35 1.08
N LEU A 107 -8.79 -6.41 1.01
CA LEU A 107 -8.83 -5.32 0.04
C LEU A 107 -7.92 -5.67 -1.14
N ILE A 108 -8.49 -5.66 -2.34
CA ILE A 108 -7.81 -6.03 -3.59
C ILE A 108 -7.75 -4.78 -4.47
N PRO A 109 -6.69 -3.97 -4.36
CA PRO A 109 -6.56 -2.77 -5.16
C PRO A 109 -5.90 -3.06 -6.52
N LYS A 110 -6.38 -2.37 -7.56
CA LYS A 110 -5.83 -2.37 -8.90
C LYS A 110 -5.40 -0.96 -9.27
N PHE A 111 -4.13 -0.79 -9.63
CA PHE A 111 -3.56 0.51 -9.95
C PHE A 111 -3.39 0.66 -11.46
N TYR A 112 -4.10 1.63 -12.04
CA TYR A 112 -4.04 1.97 -13.46
C TYR A 112 -3.45 3.36 -13.64
N GLU A 113 -2.46 3.48 -14.51
CA GLU A 113 -1.81 4.75 -14.81
C GLU A 113 -1.92 5.07 -16.31
N LYS A 114 -2.37 6.28 -16.66
CA LYS A 114 -2.43 6.76 -18.04
C LYS A 114 -2.09 8.25 -18.11
N ARG A 115 -0.97 8.60 -18.76
CA ARG A 115 -0.54 9.99 -19.00
C ARG A 115 -0.51 10.84 -17.72
N GLY A 116 0.03 10.29 -16.63
CA GLY A 116 0.11 10.99 -15.33
C GLY A 116 -1.18 10.96 -14.51
N TRP A 117 -2.29 10.51 -15.07
CA TRP A 117 -3.51 10.22 -14.31
C TRP A 117 -3.46 8.81 -13.74
N VAL A 118 -4.02 8.66 -12.54
CA VAL A 118 -4.15 7.39 -11.85
C VAL A 118 -5.62 7.12 -11.55
N ASP A 119 -6.02 5.89 -11.81
CA ASP A 119 -7.28 5.31 -11.37
C ASP A 119 -6.98 4.07 -10.52
N ILE A 120 -7.55 4.02 -9.32
CA ILE A 120 -7.39 2.92 -8.39
C ILE A 120 -8.75 2.32 -8.07
N GLN A 121 -9.00 1.12 -8.59
CA GLN A 121 -10.18 0.34 -8.23
C GLN A 121 -9.85 -0.53 -7.02
N VAL A 122 -10.67 -0.47 -5.98
CA VAL A 122 -10.51 -1.29 -4.77
C VAL A 122 -11.73 -2.17 -4.59
N LYS A 123 -11.51 -3.48 -4.47
CA LYS A 123 -12.55 -4.44 -4.13
C LYS A 123 -12.39 -4.89 -2.68
N LEU A 124 -13.45 -4.81 -1.90
CA LEU A 124 -13.54 -5.44 -0.59
C LEU A 124 -14.14 -6.83 -0.77
N PHE A 125 -13.35 -7.85 -0.42
CA PHE A 125 -13.74 -9.24 -0.47
C PHE A 125 -13.90 -9.76 0.96
N ASP A 126 -15.07 -10.27 1.26
CA ASP A 126 -15.39 -10.87 2.55
C ASP A 126 -15.06 -12.37 2.49
N LEU A 127 -14.16 -12.81 3.38
CA LEU A 127 -13.68 -14.19 3.42
C LEU A 127 -14.75 -15.16 3.94
N SER A 128 -15.69 -14.70 4.77
CA SER A 128 -16.75 -15.54 5.31
C SER A 128 -17.76 -15.93 4.24
N THR A 129 -18.17 -14.95 3.43
CA THR A 129 -19.12 -15.15 2.32
C THR A 129 -18.46 -15.52 1.00
N LYS A 130 -17.13 -15.40 0.90
CA LYS A 130 -16.31 -15.58 -0.31
C LYS A 130 -16.79 -14.72 -1.49
N LYS A 131 -17.32 -13.53 -1.19
CA LYS A 131 -17.90 -12.61 -2.18
C LYS A 131 -17.28 -11.22 -2.08
N VAL A 132 -17.32 -10.50 -3.19
CA VAL A 132 -17.02 -9.06 -3.21
C VAL A 132 -18.22 -8.34 -2.59
N SER A 133 -18.01 -7.66 -1.47
CA SER A 133 -19.05 -6.92 -0.76
C SER A 133 -19.13 -5.46 -1.20
N MET A 134 -18.02 -4.88 -1.68
CA MET A 134 -17.97 -3.49 -2.13
C MET A 134 -16.89 -3.27 -3.20
N ILE A 135 -17.14 -2.33 -4.12
CA ILE A 135 -16.16 -1.82 -5.08
C ILE A 135 -16.14 -0.30 -4.96
N GLN A 136 -14.96 0.30 -4.95
CA GLN A 136 -14.76 1.75 -4.97
C GLN A 136 -13.70 2.12 -5.99
N GLU A 137 -13.82 3.32 -6.55
CA GLU A 137 -12.87 3.87 -7.52
C GLU A 137 -12.31 5.19 -6.99
N ILE A 138 -11.00 5.35 -7.10
CA ILE A 138 -10.28 6.51 -6.57
C ILE A 138 -9.41 7.06 -7.67
N GLN A 139 -9.70 8.29 -8.07
CA GLN A 139 -9.00 8.95 -9.18
C GLN A 139 -8.18 10.15 -8.68
N GLY A 140 -7.04 10.37 -9.36
CA GLY A 140 -6.18 11.52 -9.10
C GLY A 140 -5.01 11.62 -10.07
N SER A 141 -4.09 12.54 -9.76
CA SER A 141 -2.89 12.78 -10.56
C SER A 141 -1.64 12.30 -9.82
N LEU A 142 -0.67 11.76 -10.56
CA LEU A 142 0.68 11.44 -10.05
C LEU A 142 1.40 12.67 -9.51
N SER A 143 1.14 13.86 -10.08
CA SER A 143 1.71 15.11 -9.56
C SER A 143 1.16 15.49 -8.18
N GLN A 144 0.04 14.88 -7.76
CA GLN A 144 -0.63 15.08 -6.49
C GLN A 144 -0.72 13.77 -5.70
N ILE A 145 0.37 12.98 -5.70
CA ILE A 145 0.40 11.64 -5.11
C ILE A 145 -0.02 11.60 -3.63
N SER A 146 0.28 12.65 -2.86
CA SER A 146 -0.14 12.80 -1.47
C SER A 146 -1.66 12.94 -1.32
N SER A 147 -2.30 13.75 -2.18
CA SER A 147 -3.76 13.87 -2.22
C SER A 147 -4.41 12.56 -2.63
N LEU A 148 -3.84 11.85 -3.61
CA LEU A 148 -4.33 10.53 -4.02
C LEU A 148 -4.24 9.51 -2.88
N GLY A 149 -3.11 9.49 -2.16
CA GLY A 149 -2.89 8.66 -0.98
C GLY A 149 -3.89 8.93 0.13
N PHE A 150 -4.10 10.21 0.45
CA PHE A 150 -5.08 10.64 1.43
C PHE A 150 -6.51 10.20 1.05
N LYS A 151 -6.94 10.44 -0.20
CA LYS A 151 -8.24 9.98 -0.70
C LYS A 151 -8.38 8.47 -0.56
N PHE A 152 -7.34 7.72 -0.91
CA PHE A 152 -7.33 6.27 -0.78
C PHE A 152 -7.56 5.82 0.66
N ILE A 153 -6.81 6.38 1.63
CA ILE A 153 -6.95 6.01 3.05
C ILE A 153 -8.35 6.31 3.58
N LEU A 154 -8.94 7.46 3.20
CA LEU A 154 -10.32 7.80 3.57
C LEU A 154 -11.32 6.81 3.00
N THR A 155 -11.19 6.46 1.71
CA THR A 155 -12.05 5.48 1.07
C THR A 155 -11.95 4.13 1.77
N ILE A 156 -10.73 3.65 2.07
CA ILE A 156 -10.53 2.41 2.82
C ILE A 156 -11.16 2.46 4.20
N GLY A 157 -10.97 3.55 4.96
CA GLY A 157 -11.61 3.73 6.26
C GLY A 157 -13.13 3.57 6.17
N THR A 158 -13.78 4.21 5.18
CA THR A 158 -15.21 4.07 4.95
C THR A 158 -15.61 2.64 4.53
N MET A 159 -14.87 2.01 3.62
CA MET A 159 -15.13 0.63 3.17
C MET A 159 -15.07 -0.36 4.33
N LEU A 160 -14.17 -0.13 5.29
CA LEU A 160 -13.98 -0.97 6.47
C LEU A 160 -14.86 -0.54 7.66
N ASN A 161 -15.85 0.33 7.43
CA ASN A 161 -16.76 0.87 8.46
C ASN A 161 -16.01 1.51 9.65
N HIS A 162 -14.88 2.16 9.34
CA HIS A 162 -14.00 2.85 10.29
C HIS A 162 -13.68 4.27 9.78
N PRO A 163 -14.69 5.16 9.69
CA PRO A 163 -14.52 6.49 9.12
C PRO A 163 -13.48 7.29 9.90
N ILE A 164 -12.59 7.95 9.16
CA ILE A 164 -11.43 8.64 9.74
C ILE A 164 -11.84 10.04 10.20
N SER A 165 -11.60 10.32 11.49
CA SER A 165 -11.96 11.59 12.12
C SER A 165 -11.14 12.77 11.57
N PRO A 166 -11.66 14.01 11.65
CA PRO A 166 -10.94 15.20 11.18
C PRO A 166 -9.55 15.39 11.80
N SER A 167 -9.36 15.07 13.07
CA SER A 167 -8.06 15.19 13.74
C SER A 167 -7.01 14.23 13.17
N ILE A 168 -7.42 13.01 12.81
CA ILE A 168 -6.55 12.01 12.19
C ILE A 168 -6.20 12.42 10.74
N LYS A 169 -7.13 13.07 10.02
CA LYS A 169 -6.91 13.51 8.63
C LYS A 169 -5.66 14.37 8.48
N ASN A 170 -5.42 15.29 9.40
CA ASN A 170 -4.27 16.19 9.35
C ASN A 170 -2.92 15.48 9.50
N ASN A 171 -2.90 14.34 10.19
CA ASN A 171 -1.69 13.54 10.35
C ASN A 171 -1.40 12.73 9.09
N ILE A 172 -2.43 12.14 8.46
CA ILE A 172 -2.30 11.36 7.23
C ILE A 172 -1.74 12.22 6.08
N ILE A 173 -2.19 13.48 5.96
CA ILE A 173 -1.71 14.37 4.89
C ILE A 173 -0.18 14.56 4.94
N LYS A 174 0.42 14.50 6.13
CA LYS A 174 1.86 14.67 6.35
C LYS A 174 2.66 13.37 6.13
N SER A 175 2.00 12.24 5.96
CA SER A 175 2.64 10.94 5.80
C SER A 175 3.12 10.65 4.37
N PHE A 176 2.72 11.43 3.37
CA PHE A 176 3.14 11.21 2.00
C PHE A 176 4.30 12.12 1.59
N PRO A 177 5.21 11.64 0.72
CA PRO A 177 6.21 12.50 0.11
C PRO A 177 5.56 13.62 -0.69
N LEU A 178 6.16 14.81 -0.63
CA LEU A 178 5.66 16.01 -1.30
C LEU A 178 5.80 15.95 -2.82
N ASN A 179 6.72 15.14 -3.36
CA ASN A 179 6.95 15.04 -4.80
C ASN A 179 7.15 13.59 -5.28
N LEU A 180 6.91 13.39 -6.57
CA LEU A 180 6.96 12.08 -7.22
C LEU A 180 8.37 11.47 -7.20
N GLN A 181 9.44 12.27 -7.28
CA GLN A 181 10.81 11.74 -7.30
C GLN A 181 11.19 11.11 -5.94
N THR A 182 10.85 11.76 -4.82
CA THR A 182 11.02 11.17 -3.49
C THR A 182 10.23 9.88 -3.37
N MET A 183 9.00 9.88 -3.89
CA MET A 183 8.13 8.71 -3.88
C MET A 183 8.69 7.53 -4.71
N GLU A 184 9.28 7.80 -5.87
CA GLU A 184 9.95 6.78 -6.68
C GLU A 184 11.19 6.20 -5.97
N LEU A 185 12.00 7.04 -5.33
CA LEU A 185 13.16 6.58 -4.55
C LEU A 185 12.71 5.70 -3.38
N PHE A 186 11.69 6.14 -2.65
CA PHE A 186 11.11 5.35 -1.56
C PHE A 186 10.58 4.01 -2.07
N SER A 187 9.84 4.02 -3.17
CA SER A 187 9.30 2.83 -3.82
C SER A 187 10.37 1.82 -4.25
N LYS A 188 11.47 2.30 -4.85
CA LYS A 188 12.63 1.46 -5.17
C LYS A 188 13.27 0.87 -3.92
N GLY A 189 13.40 1.67 -2.86
CA GLY A 189 13.87 1.21 -1.55
C GLY A 189 13.01 0.09 -0.98
N VAL A 190 11.68 0.21 -1.05
CA VAL A 190 10.75 -0.84 -0.61
C VAL A 190 10.93 -2.11 -1.45
N ASN A 191 11.07 -2.03 -2.77
CA ASN A 191 11.32 -3.20 -3.62
C ASN A 191 12.60 -3.96 -3.24
N PHE A 192 13.70 -3.25 -3.00
CA PHE A 192 14.94 -3.88 -2.52
C PHE A 192 14.75 -4.48 -1.12
N TYR A 193 14.09 -3.74 -0.22
CA TYR A 193 13.82 -4.18 1.14
C TYR A 193 13.04 -5.49 1.18
N THR A 194 11.99 -5.62 0.37
CA THR A 194 11.12 -6.81 0.33
C THR A 194 11.79 -7.99 -0.35
N SER A 195 12.69 -7.73 -1.29
CA SER A 195 13.58 -8.74 -1.89
C SER A 195 14.70 -9.19 -0.94
N GLY A 196 14.91 -8.44 0.15
CA GLY A 196 15.95 -8.69 1.13
C GLY A 196 17.30 -8.06 0.78
N ASP A 197 17.41 -7.26 -0.27
CA ASP A 197 18.63 -6.50 -0.57
C ASP A 197 18.70 -5.24 0.31
N TYR A 198 19.08 -5.44 1.56
CA TYR A 198 19.05 -4.38 2.56
C TYR A 198 20.12 -3.29 2.34
N ILE A 199 21.20 -3.60 1.60
CA ILE A 199 22.22 -2.60 1.26
C ILE A 199 21.65 -1.63 0.23
N GLU A 200 21.09 -2.12 -0.88
CA GLU A 200 20.48 -1.23 -1.88
C GLU A 200 19.23 -0.52 -1.34
N ALA A 201 18.43 -1.21 -0.51
CA ALA A 201 17.31 -0.58 0.17
C ALA A 201 17.76 0.60 1.04
N SER A 202 18.80 0.42 1.86
CA SER A 202 19.33 1.48 2.72
C SER A 202 19.85 2.67 1.91
N ALA A 203 20.48 2.43 0.76
CA ALA A 203 20.99 3.49 -0.11
C ALA A 203 19.84 4.32 -0.72
N MET A 204 18.76 3.67 -1.14
CA MET A 204 17.57 4.37 -1.66
C MET A 204 16.87 5.16 -0.57
N PHE A 205 16.64 4.57 0.60
CA PHE A 205 16.03 5.30 1.73
C PHE A 205 16.91 6.43 2.25
N TYR A 206 18.24 6.29 2.22
CA TYR A 206 19.14 7.38 2.56
C TYR A 206 18.93 8.59 1.64
N LYS A 207 18.83 8.37 0.31
CA LYS A 207 18.51 9.45 -0.65
C LYS A 207 17.15 10.09 -0.36
N VAL A 208 16.16 9.31 0.08
CA VAL A 208 14.87 9.83 0.54
C VAL A 208 15.06 10.75 1.74
N THR A 209 15.77 10.32 2.78
CA THR A 209 16.00 11.14 3.99
C THR A 209 16.78 12.42 3.72
N LYS A 210 17.65 12.43 2.70
CA LYS A 210 18.38 13.63 2.27
C LYS A 210 17.50 14.63 1.52
N ARG A 211 16.56 14.13 0.71
CA ARG A 211 15.65 14.96 -0.06
C ARG A 211 14.49 15.50 0.77
N GLU A 212 13.98 14.68 1.67
CA GLU A 212 12.77 14.98 2.43
C GLU A 212 12.88 14.46 3.87
N PRO A 213 13.68 15.13 4.73
CA PRO A 213 13.91 14.69 6.11
C PRO A 213 12.64 14.57 6.95
N GLN A 214 11.61 15.36 6.63
CA GLN A 214 10.32 15.34 7.30
C GLN A 214 9.45 14.12 6.96
N PHE A 215 9.79 13.35 5.92
CA PHE A 215 9.08 12.12 5.58
C PHE A 215 9.51 10.98 6.52
N LEU A 216 8.88 10.93 7.69
CA LEU A 216 9.26 10.07 8.82
C LEU A 216 9.25 8.59 8.48
N LEU A 217 8.35 8.13 7.61
CA LEU A 217 8.32 6.74 7.18
C LEU A 217 9.60 6.37 6.39
N GLY A 218 10.09 7.27 5.54
CA GLY A 218 11.38 7.11 4.86
C GLY A 218 12.54 6.95 5.84
N VAL A 219 12.56 7.75 6.92
CA VAL A 219 13.56 7.65 8.00
C VAL A 219 13.45 6.31 8.73
N LYS A 220 12.24 5.88 9.08
CA LYS A 220 11.97 4.59 9.75
C LYS A 220 12.46 3.42 8.89
N PHE A 221 12.15 3.42 7.60
CA PHE A 221 12.62 2.39 6.66
C PHE A 221 14.14 2.42 6.47
N PHE A 222 14.75 3.59 6.42
CA PHE A 222 16.20 3.73 6.36
C PHE A 222 16.88 3.07 7.57
N GLN A 223 16.49 3.44 8.78
CA GLN A 223 17.05 2.87 10.02
C GLN A 223 16.87 1.36 10.08
N LYS A 224 15.69 0.87 9.72
CA LYS A 224 15.38 -0.56 9.70
C LYS A 224 16.21 -1.33 8.68
N ALA A 225 16.37 -0.80 7.46
CA ALA A 225 17.17 -1.41 6.42
C ALA A 225 18.65 -1.48 6.81
N VAL A 226 19.22 -0.41 7.38
CA VAL A 226 20.59 -0.41 7.90
C VAL A 226 20.78 -1.50 8.96
N ARG A 227 19.90 -1.56 9.97
CA ARG A 227 19.98 -2.58 11.02
C ARG A 227 19.91 -4.01 10.47
N LEU A 228 19.03 -4.25 9.50
CA LEU A 228 18.89 -5.57 8.87
C LEU A 228 20.11 -5.93 8.01
N ALA A 229 20.71 -4.97 7.30
CA ALA A 229 21.94 -5.16 6.57
C ALA A 229 23.11 -5.48 7.52
N GLU A 230 23.27 -4.71 8.60
CA GLU A 230 24.29 -4.94 9.62
C GLU A 230 24.17 -6.33 10.24
N ASN A 231 22.96 -6.72 10.65
CA ASN A 231 22.72 -8.02 11.24
C ASN A 231 22.97 -9.19 10.27
N ARG A 232 22.59 -9.03 8.99
CA ARG A 232 22.80 -10.06 7.97
C ARG A 232 24.27 -10.25 7.63
N TYR A 233 25.03 -9.17 7.57
CA TYR A 233 26.43 -9.19 7.14
C TYR A 233 27.42 -8.97 8.30
N ARG A 234 27.01 -9.25 9.54
CA ARG A 234 27.81 -8.99 10.75
C ARG A 234 29.23 -9.58 10.74
N ASN A 235 29.44 -10.66 9.99
CA ASN A 235 30.72 -11.35 9.85
C ASN A 235 31.37 -11.11 8.47
N ASN A 236 30.91 -10.12 7.71
CA ASN A 236 31.43 -9.78 6.39
C ASN A 236 31.73 -8.27 6.35
N ASP A 237 32.90 -7.90 6.85
CA ASP A 237 33.30 -6.50 7.00
C ASP A 237 33.32 -5.76 5.65
N LYS A 238 33.66 -6.44 4.54
CA LYS A 238 33.56 -5.86 3.18
C LYS A 238 32.14 -5.37 2.87
N LYS A 239 31.12 -6.20 3.14
CA LYS A 239 29.70 -5.84 2.91
C LYS A 239 29.22 -4.72 3.83
N ILE A 240 29.70 -4.67 5.07
CA ILE A 240 29.40 -3.57 6.01
C ILE A 240 30.09 -2.27 5.56
N GLY A 241 31.32 -2.36 5.06
CA GLY A 241 32.03 -1.23 4.45
C GLY A 241 31.27 -0.66 3.24
N GLU A 242 30.81 -1.53 2.33
CA GLU A 242 29.96 -1.16 1.17
C GLU A 242 28.67 -0.44 1.61
N LEU A 243 28.00 -0.96 2.66
CA LEU A 243 26.83 -0.32 3.26
C LEU A 243 27.16 1.10 3.72
N TYR A 244 28.19 1.27 4.55
CA TYR A 244 28.57 2.57 5.10
C TYR A 244 29.03 3.55 4.05
N GLN A 245 29.75 3.10 3.02
CA GLN A 245 30.13 3.93 1.89
C GLN A 245 28.88 4.47 1.16
N LYS A 246 27.91 3.60 0.85
CA LYS A 246 26.67 3.96 0.13
C LYS A 246 25.80 4.94 0.90
N ILE A 247 25.82 4.92 2.23
CA ILE A 247 25.06 5.84 3.09
C ILE A 247 25.88 7.03 3.58
N GLY A 248 27.07 7.27 3.00
CA GLY A 248 27.90 8.44 3.27
C GLY A 248 28.61 8.43 4.63
N LYS A 249 28.71 7.29 5.31
CA LYS A 249 29.48 7.12 6.57
C LYS A 249 30.92 6.70 6.25
N GLN A 250 31.70 7.62 5.67
CA GLN A 250 33.03 7.33 5.12
C GLN A 250 34.01 6.77 6.15
N GLU A 251 34.09 7.35 7.35
CA GLU A 251 35.00 6.88 8.40
C GLU A 251 34.73 5.43 8.80
N LYS A 252 33.45 5.09 9.02
CA LYS A 252 33.05 3.71 9.34
C LYS A 252 33.29 2.75 8.18
N ALA A 253 33.16 3.23 6.94
CA ALA A 253 33.47 2.41 5.77
C ALA A 253 34.97 2.09 5.69
N ILE A 254 35.83 3.09 5.94
CA ILE A 254 37.30 2.92 5.95
C ILE A 254 37.71 1.93 7.05
N GLU A 255 37.16 2.07 8.26
CA GLU A 255 37.40 1.15 9.38
C GLU A 255 37.11 -0.29 8.97
N LYS A 256 35.96 -0.51 8.32
CA LYS A 256 35.53 -1.84 7.88
C LYS A 256 36.33 -2.42 6.72
N PHE A 257 36.82 -1.58 5.80
CA PHE A 257 37.66 -2.08 4.71
C PHE A 257 39.09 -2.42 5.16
N ARG A 258 39.57 -1.86 6.28
CA ARG A 258 40.90 -2.17 6.83
C ARG A 258 40.98 -3.52 7.56
N SER A 259 39.84 -4.09 7.96
CA SER A 259 39.77 -5.37 8.67
C SER A 259 39.58 -6.58 7.75
N VAL A 260 39.53 -6.38 6.43
CA VAL A 260 39.40 -7.41 5.38
C VAL A 260 40.77 -7.78 4.85
#